data_AF-A0A9R0QPW1-F1
#
_entry.id   AF-A0A9R0QPW1-F1
#
_cell.length_a   1.000
_cell.length_b   1.000
_cell.length_c   1.000
_cell.angle_alpha   90.00
_cell.angle_beta   90.00
_cell.angle_gamma   90.00
#
_symmetry.space_group_name_H-M   'P 1'
#
loop_
_entity.id
_entity.type
_entity.pdbx_description
1 polymer ?
#
loop_
_entity_poly.entity_id
_entity_poly.type
_entity_poly.pdbx_seq_one_letter_code
_entity_poly.pdbx_strand_id
1 'polypeptide(L)'
;MLTKWRQMPLMSICRNLKVLQTLLRVLLEKAVEKEYEMALQDRVMEETKEKKNSVEAYVYDMRNKLYEKYSDYVTSEDKETLTAKLQEVEDWLYEDGEDETKGVYVAKLEELKKVGGPIEARYREWEERGPAIEQLAYCIRSFREAALSSDPKFEHIDISEKQKVVNECSGAETWLHEKKQQQDALPKHADPALLVSDIKKKAEALDRFCKSIVTKPKPAPKPQTPPPAETSPPQTPEQQPDGATEASEPASEGGAWEQPAAEQMDTDEPDPSSA
;
A
#
# COMPACT_ATOMS: atom_id res chain seq x y z
N MET A 1 -26.11 21.21 -64.57
CA MET A 1 -24.97 21.74 -63.78
C MET A 1 -23.77 20.79 -63.68
N LEU A 2 -23.87 19.53 -64.13
CA LEU A 2 -22.74 18.58 -64.15
C LEU A 2 -21.70 18.84 -65.28
N THR A 3 -22.01 19.64 -66.30
CA THR A 3 -21.14 19.85 -67.47
C THR A 3 -20.01 20.89 -67.27
N LYS A 4 -20.13 21.81 -66.29
CA LYS A 4 -19.07 22.80 -65.99
C LYS A 4 -17.83 22.20 -65.30
N TRP A 5 -17.94 21.00 -64.74
CA TRP A 5 -16.83 20.32 -64.09
C TRP A 5 -15.86 19.64 -65.07
N ARG A 6 -16.26 19.44 -66.33
CA ARG A 6 -15.43 18.78 -67.37
C ARG A 6 -14.33 19.66 -67.97
N GLN A 7 -14.32 20.97 -67.71
CA GLN A 7 -13.37 21.92 -68.33
C GLN A 7 -12.39 22.57 -67.34
N MET A 8 -12.38 22.17 -66.07
CA MET A 8 -11.38 22.68 -65.12
C MET A 8 -10.10 21.84 -65.20
N PRO A 9 -8.91 22.46 -65.33
CA PRO A 9 -7.65 21.70 -65.32
C PRO A 9 -7.52 20.94 -64.00
N LEU A 10 -7.11 19.67 -64.06
CA LEU A 10 -7.02 18.73 -62.92
C LEU A 10 -6.38 19.38 -61.66
N MET A 11 -5.37 20.24 -61.88
CA MET A 11 -4.66 20.99 -60.84
C MET A 11 -5.56 21.92 -60.01
N SER A 12 -6.57 22.54 -60.64
CA SER A 12 -7.51 23.44 -59.96
C SER A 12 -8.53 22.65 -59.13
N ILE A 13 -8.94 21.47 -59.60
CA ILE A 13 -9.80 20.54 -58.85
C ILE A 13 -9.05 20.02 -57.62
N CYS A 14 -7.80 19.58 -57.78
CA CYS A 14 -6.95 19.12 -56.68
C CYS A 14 -6.68 20.24 -55.65
N ARG A 15 -6.45 21.48 -56.10
CA ARG A 15 -6.24 22.62 -55.20
C ARG A 15 -7.50 22.96 -54.39
N ASN A 16 -8.68 22.95 -55.02
CA ASN A 16 -9.95 23.16 -54.33
C ASN A 16 -10.27 22.04 -53.33
N LEU A 17 -9.98 20.79 -53.68
CA LEU A 17 -10.14 19.65 -52.76
C LEU A 17 -9.23 19.78 -51.53
N LYS A 18 -7.98 20.20 -51.72
CA LYS A 18 -7.03 20.40 -50.63
C LYS A 18 -7.42 21.56 -49.70
N VAL A 19 -7.97 22.65 -50.25
CA VAL A 19 -8.53 23.75 -49.46
C VAL A 19 -9.73 23.29 -48.64
N LEU A 20 -10.66 22.54 -49.25
CA LEU A 20 -11.83 22.00 -48.55
C LEU A 20 -11.43 21.06 -47.41
N GLN A 21 -10.45 20.18 -47.66
CA GLN A 21 -9.93 19.25 -46.65
C GLN A 21 -9.23 19.98 -45.49
N THR A 22 -8.52 21.08 -45.79
CA THR A 22 -7.88 21.93 -44.76
C THR A 22 -8.92 22.66 -43.92
N LEU A 23 -9.95 23.23 -44.55
CA LEU A 23 -11.06 23.89 -43.83
C LEU A 23 -11.82 22.91 -42.93
N LEU A 24 -12.08 21.69 -43.41
CA LEU A 24 -12.70 20.64 -42.61
C LEU A 24 -11.85 20.26 -41.39
N ARG A 25 -10.53 20.12 -41.58
CA ARG A 25 -9.59 19.87 -40.49
C ARG A 25 -9.61 20.98 -39.43
N VAL A 26 -9.58 22.24 -39.85
CA VAL A 26 -9.64 23.38 -38.91
C VAL A 26 -10.97 23.43 -38.15
N LEU A 27 -12.08 23.10 -38.80
CA LEU A 27 -13.38 23.03 -38.12
C LEU A 27 -13.46 21.87 -37.13
N LEU A 28 -12.86 20.72 -37.47
CA LEU A 28 -12.76 19.58 -36.55
C LEU A 28 -11.88 19.92 -35.34
N GLU A 29 -10.72 20.54 -35.55
CA GLU A 29 -9.82 20.99 -34.47
C GLU A 29 -10.55 21.95 -33.53
N LYS A 30 -11.30 22.94 -34.05
CA LYS A 30 -12.13 23.84 -33.23
C LYS A 30 -13.25 23.13 -32.48
N ALA A 31 -13.89 22.13 -33.10
CA ALA A 31 -14.94 21.36 -32.45
C ALA A 31 -14.38 20.52 -31.29
N VAL A 32 -13.20 19.93 -31.49
CA VAL A 32 -12.45 19.17 -30.47
C VAL A 32 -12.00 20.10 -29.33
N GLU A 33 -11.44 21.28 -29.63
CA GLU A 33 -11.08 22.27 -28.61
C GLU A 33 -12.30 22.66 -27.75
N LYS A 34 -13.44 22.93 -28.39
CA LYS A 34 -14.68 23.26 -27.69
C LYS A 34 -15.20 22.10 -26.84
N GLU A 35 -15.09 20.86 -27.31
CA GLU A 35 -15.42 19.67 -26.53
C GLU A 35 -14.54 19.57 -25.29
N TYR A 36 -13.23 19.76 -25.42
CA TYR A 36 -12.31 19.77 -24.28
C TYR A 36 -12.62 20.89 -23.28
N GLU A 37 -12.99 22.09 -23.75
CA GLU A 37 -13.40 23.19 -22.88
C GLU A 37 -14.67 22.86 -22.09
N MET A 38 -15.69 22.31 -22.74
CA MET A 38 -16.93 21.88 -22.07
C MET A 38 -16.65 20.75 -21.07
N ALA A 39 -15.88 19.74 -21.46
CA ALA A 39 -15.50 18.64 -20.58
C ALA A 39 -14.68 19.11 -19.36
N LEU A 40 -13.81 20.11 -19.54
CA LEU A 40 -13.05 20.69 -18.44
C LEU A 40 -13.96 21.47 -17.49
N GLN A 41 -14.91 22.24 -18.01
CA GLN A 41 -15.90 22.95 -17.20
C GLN A 41 -16.75 21.98 -16.38
N ASP A 42 -17.26 20.92 -16.99
CA ASP A 42 -18.04 19.87 -16.32
C ASP A 42 -17.24 19.25 -15.17
N ARG A 43 -15.98 18.89 -15.43
CA ARG A 43 -15.07 18.36 -14.43
C ARG A 43 -14.84 19.34 -13.27
N VAL A 44 -14.59 20.62 -13.56
CA VAL A 44 -14.37 21.63 -12.52
C VAL A 44 -15.62 21.82 -11.67
N MET A 45 -16.81 21.84 -12.28
CA MET A 45 -18.08 21.93 -11.57
C MET A 45 -18.30 20.72 -10.66
N GLU A 46 -18.06 19.50 -11.16
CA GLU A 46 -18.17 18.26 -10.38
C GLU A 46 -17.19 18.24 -9.20
N GLU A 47 -15.91 18.55 -9.44
CA GLU A 47 -14.91 18.61 -8.39
C GLU A 47 -15.22 19.69 -7.34
N THR A 48 -15.82 20.82 -7.74
CA THR A 48 -16.23 21.89 -6.82
C THR A 48 -17.41 21.44 -5.96
N LYS A 49 -18.43 20.84 -6.58
CA LYS A 49 -19.57 20.27 -5.87
C LYS A 49 -19.16 19.19 -4.88
N GLU A 50 -18.22 18.33 -5.25
CA GLU A 50 -17.67 17.30 -4.36
C GLU A 50 -16.98 17.91 -3.13
N LYS A 51 -16.26 19.04 -3.30
CA LYS A 51 -15.66 19.75 -2.16
C LYS A 51 -16.69 20.43 -1.27
N LYS A 52 -17.75 21.01 -1.85
CA LYS A 52 -18.89 21.52 -1.08
C LYS A 52 -19.52 20.41 -0.22
N ASN A 53 -19.84 19.27 -0.84
CA ASN A 53 -20.38 18.10 -0.14
C ASN A 53 -19.42 17.58 0.94
N SER A 54 -18.10 17.62 0.70
CA SER A 54 -17.10 17.21 1.69
C SER A 54 -17.11 18.11 2.94
N VAL A 55 -17.30 19.43 2.77
CA VAL A 55 -17.44 20.38 3.88
C VAL A 55 -18.71 20.08 4.66
N GLU A 56 -19.84 19.96 3.96
CA GLU A 56 -21.14 19.66 4.56
C GLU A 56 -21.10 18.36 5.36
N ALA A 57 -20.62 17.28 4.74
CA ALA A 57 -20.49 15.98 5.41
C ALA A 57 -19.59 16.05 6.66
N TYR A 58 -18.47 16.78 6.58
CA TYR A 58 -17.59 16.96 7.73
C TYR A 58 -18.28 17.72 8.86
N VAL A 59 -19.05 18.77 8.55
CA VAL A 59 -19.78 19.55 9.56
C VAL A 59 -20.78 18.68 10.31
N TYR A 60 -21.60 17.94 9.58
CA TYR A 60 -22.61 17.04 10.18
C TYR A 60 -21.97 15.91 10.98
N ASP A 61 -20.98 15.21 10.42
CA ASP A 61 -20.33 14.07 11.06
C ASP A 61 -19.54 14.49 12.30
N MET A 62 -18.77 15.59 12.22
CA MET A 62 -18.01 16.10 13.35
C MET A 62 -18.93 16.54 14.49
N ARG A 63 -20.03 17.25 14.18
CA ARG A 63 -21.03 17.63 15.20
C ARG A 63 -21.56 16.39 15.92
N ASN A 64 -21.98 15.35 15.19
CA ASN A 64 -22.48 14.12 15.82
C ASN A 64 -21.41 13.45 16.70
N LYS A 65 -20.19 13.29 16.18
CA LYS A 65 -19.07 12.67 16.89
C LYS A 65 -18.67 13.42 18.15
N LEU A 66 -18.74 14.75 18.18
CA LEU A 66 -18.42 15.57 19.36
C LEU A 66 -19.35 15.33 20.56
N TYR A 67 -20.62 14.99 20.31
CA TYR A 67 -21.57 14.70 21.38
C TYR A 67 -21.59 13.23 21.78
N GLU A 68 -21.30 12.33 20.83
CA GLU A 68 -21.31 10.90 21.07
C GLU A 68 -19.91 10.38 21.44
N LYS A 69 -19.03 10.24 20.45
CA LYS A 69 -17.76 9.48 20.56
C LYS A 69 -16.61 10.27 21.19
N TYR A 70 -16.54 11.57 20.93
CA TYR A 70 -15.41 12.42 21.30
C TYR A 70 -15.60 13.17 22.62
N SER A 71 -16.78 13.06 23.23
CA SER A 71 -17.17 13.77 24.46
C SER A 71 -16.15 13.62 25.60
N ASP A 72 -15.56 12.44 25.75
CA ASP A 72 -14.54 12.12 26.76
C ASP A 72 -13.12 12.63 26.42
N TYR A 73 -12.83 12.91 25.15
CA TYR A 73 -11.49 13.20 24.62
C TYR A 73 -11.27 14.68 24.28
N VAL A 74 -12.26 15.51 24.60
CA VAL A 74 -12.28 16.95 24.33
C VAL A 74 -12.56 17.70 25.63
N THR A 75 -11.97 18.88 25.79
CA THR A 75 -12.33 19.77 26.89
C THR A 75 -13.66 20.47 26.57
N SER A 76 -14.39 20.95 27.57
CA SER A 76 -15.63 21.70 27.34
C SER A 76 -15.37 22.96 26.48
N GLU A 77 -14.27 23.65 26.72
CA GLU A 77 -13.87 24.85 25.97
C GLU A 77 -13.55 24.55 24.50
N ASP A 78 -12.76 23.51 24.22
CA ASP A 78 -12.43 23.10 22.85
C ASP A 78 -13.68 22.63 22.09
N LYS A 79 -14.58 21.94 22.80
CA LYS A 79 -15.86 21.46 22.24
C LYS A 79 -16.76 22.62 21.84
N GLU A 80 -16.92 23.61 22.71
CA GLU A 80 -17.72 24.81 22.42
C GLU A 80 -17.11 25.61 21.27
N THR A 81 -15.78 25.79 21.28
CA THR A 81 -15.04 26.48 20.21
C THR A 81 -15.23 25.81 18.85
N LEU A 82 -15.08 24.48 18.79
CA LEU A 82 -15.29 23.74 17.55
C LEU A 82 -16.75 23.74 17.12
N THR A 83 -17.69 23.60 18.05
CA THR A 83 -19.13 23.65 17.74
C THR A 83 -19.52 25.00 17.14
N ALA A 84 -19.01 26.10 17.69
CA ALA A 84 -19.25 27.44 17.15
C ALA A 84 -18.70 27.60 15.73
N LYS A 85 -17.48 27.10 15.46
CA LYS A 85 -16.89 27.13 14.11
C LYS A 85 -17.66 26.26 13.11
N LEU A 86 -18.15 25.10 13.54
CA LEU A 86 -18.97 24.23 12.69
C LEU A 86 -20.27 24.94 12.30
N GLN A 87 -20.92 25.63 13.25
CA GLN A 87 -22.12 26.43 12.97
C GLN A 87 -21.82 27.59 12.02
N GLU A 88 -20.73 28.32 12.24
CA GLU A 88 -20.32 29.43 11.34
C GLU A 88 -20.11 28.95 9.90
N VAL A 89 -19.49 27.79 9.70
CA VAL A 89 -19.29 27.22 8.36
C VAL A 89 -20.60 26.66 7.78
N GLU A 90 -21.48 26.09 8.60
CA GLU A 90 -22.82 25.66 8.19
C GLU A 90 -23.64 26.83 7.68
N ASP A 91 -23.71 27.92 8.45
CA ASP A 91 -24.44 29.14 8.10
C ASP A 91 -23.87 29.76 6.81
N TRP A 92 -22.53 29.86 6.72
CA TRP A 92 -21.86 30.32 5.51
C TRP A 92 -22.22 29.49 4.27
N LEU A 93 -22.34 28.16 4.41
CA LEU A 93 -22.68 27.28 3.28
C LEU A 93 -24.08 27.53 2.70
N TYR A 94 -25.01 28.02 3.52
CA TYR A 94 -26.38 28.36 3.13
C TYR A 94 -26.58 29.84 2.73
N GLU A 95 -25.60 30.71 3.03
CA GLU A 95 -25.60 32.13 2.65
C GLU A 95 -24.61 32.39 1.51
N ASP A 96 -23.44 32.92 1.82
CA ASP A 96 -22.45 33.38 0.84
C ASP A 96 -21.68 32.25 0.14
N GLY A 97 -21.74 31.04 0.69
CA GLY A 97 -20.98 29.87 0.25
C GLY A 97 -21.69 28.97 -0.75
N GLU A 98 -22.78 29.41 -1.40
CA GLU A 98 -23.53 28.56 -2.33
C GLU A 98 -22.73 28.25 -3.61
N ASP A 99 -22.11 29.27 -4.21
CA ASP A 99 -21.45 29.25 -5.52
C ASP A 99 -19.97 29.69 -5.43
N GLU A 100 -19.26 29.20 -4.44
CA GLU A 100 -17.85 29.53 -4.23
C GLU A 100 -16.87 28.62 -5.00
N THR A 101 -15.62 29.09 -5.11
CA THR A 101 -14.59 28.31 -5.81
C THR A 101 -14.17 27.07 -5.01
N LYS A 102 -13.73 26.01 -5.70
CA LYS A 102 -13.14 24.81 -5.08
C LYS A 102 -12.10 25.12 -3.99
N GLY A 103 -11.26 26.13 -4.21
CA GLY A 103 -10.21 26.54 -3.28
C GLY A 103 -10.76 27.04 -1.94
N VAL A 104 -11.89 27.76 -1.96
CA VAL A 104 -12.53 28.29 -0.75
C VAL A 104 -13.11 27.16 0.09
N TYR A 105 -13.80 26.18 -0.51
CA TYR A 105 -14.28 25.00 0.20
C TYR A 105 -13.14 24.18 0.83
N VAL A 106 -12.02 24.03 0.12
CA VAL A 106 -10.84 23.34 0.67
C VAL A 106 -10.28 24.10 1.88
N ALA A 107 -10.14 25.42 1.79
CA ALA A 107 -9.64 26.23 2.89
C ALA A 107 -10.55 26.15 4.13
N LYS A 108 -11.88 26.26 3.95
CA LYS A 108 -12.86 26.09 5.04
C LYS A 108 -12.76 24.71 5.69
N LEU A 109 -12.62 23.65 4.89
CA LEU A 109 -12.43 22.30 5.42
C LEU A 109 -11.13 22.17 6.21
N GLU A 110 -10.04 22.75 5.74
CA GLU A 110 -8.75 22.75 6.43
C GLU A 110 -8.79 23.53 7.75
N GLU A 111 -9.48 24.66 7.79
CA GLU A 111 -9.70 25.45 9.01
C GLU A 111 -10.44 24.64 10.08
N LEU A 112 -11.51 23.93 9.68
CA LEU A 112 -12.24 23.05 10.59
C LEU A 112 -11.36 21.88 11.06
N LYS A 113 -10.65 21.22 10.13
CA LYS A 113 -9.75 20.09 10.44
C LYS A 113 -8.57 20.49 11.32
N LYS A 114 -8.12 21.74 11.28
CA LYS A 114 -7.04 22.22 12.15
C LYS A 114 -7.44 22.17 13.63
N VAL A 115 -8.72 22.35 13.93
CA VAL A 115 -9.27 22.29 15.29
C VAL A 115 -9.80 20.88 15.62
N GLY A 116 -10.52 20.25 14.69
CA GLY A 116 -11.07 18.91 14.89
C GLY A 116 -10.03 17.79 14.82
N GLY A 117 -8.96 17.96 14.04
CA GLY A 117 -7.93 16.95 13.81
C GLY A 117 -7.23 16.48 15.09
N PRO A 118 -6.80 17.36 16.01
CA PRO A 118 -6.27 16.95 17.31
C PRO A 118 -7.25 16.09 18.13
N ILE A 119 -8.55 16.41 18.10
CA ILE A 119 -9.59 15.67 18.84
C ILE A 119 -9.77 14.27 18.24
N GLU A 120 -9.90 14.19 16.91
CA GLU A 120 -9.97 12.91 16.18
C GLU A 120 -8.72 12.07 16.41
N ALA A 121 -7.53 12.69 16.46
CA ALA A 121 -6.27 12.02 16.71
C ALA A 121 -6.24 11.43 18.12
N ARG A 122 -6.64 12.17 19.15
CA ARG A 122 -6.72 11.64 20.54
C ARG A 122 -7.66 10.44 20.64
N TYR A 123 -8.84 10.53 20.02
CA TYR A 123 -9.79 9.42 19.98
C TYR A 123 -9.21 8.19 19.26
N ARG A 124 -8.63 8.39 18.07
CA ARG A 124 -8.03 7.31 17.28
C ARG A 124 -6.87 6.63 18.03
N GLU A 125 -6.01 7.45 18.64
CA GLU A 125 -4.92 6.96 19.47
C GLU A 125 -5.45 6.15 20.67
N TRP A 126 -6.58 6.54 21.27
CA TRP A 126 -7.21 5.74 22.32
C TRP A 126 -7.71 4.39 21.82
N GLU A 127 -8.43 4.37 20.70
CA GLU A 127 -9.00 3.16 20.11
C GLU A 127 -7.91 2.18 19.61
N GLU A 128 -6.90 2.69 18.91
CA GLU A 128 -5.83 1.87 18.31
C GLU A 128 -4.75 1.43 19.31
N ARG A 129 -4.61 2.10 20.47
CA ARG A 129 -3.56 1.79 21.44
C ARG A 129 -3.73 0.41 22.06
N GLY A 130 -4.95 0.00 22.41
CA GLY A 130 -5.21 -1.33 22.98
C GLY A 130 -4.67 -2.46 22.09
N PRO A 131 -5.15 -2.57 20.83
CA PRO A 131 -4.64 -3.55 19.88
C PRO A 131 -3.13 -3.45 19.62
N ALA A 132 -2.56 -2.23 19.57
CA ALA A 132 -1.13 -2.05 19.38
C ALA A 132 -0.29 -2.60 20.55
N ILE A 133 -0.75 -2.36 21.79
CA ILE A 133 -0.13 -2.90 23.01
C ILE A 133 -0.20 -4.43 23.01
N GLU A 134 -1.37 -5.00 22.68
CA GLU A 134 -1.56 -6.45 22.61
C GLU A 134 -0.65 -7.11 21.57
N GLN A 135 -0.51 -6.49 20.40
CA GLN A 135 0.38 -6.98 19.34
C GLN A 135 1.85 -6.97 19.80
N LEU A 136 2.31 -5.89 20.43
CA LEU A 136 3.67 -5.83 20.96
C LEU A 136 3.89 -6.89 22.06
N ALA A 137 2.93 -7.04 22.98
CA ALA A 137 3.00 -8.06 24.02
C ALA A 137 3.03 -9.49 23.44
N TYR A 138 2.26 -9.74 22.39
CA TYR A 138 2.29 -11.00 21.65
C TYR A 138 3.68 -11.27 21.04
N CYS A 139 4.29 -10.27 20.37
CA CYS A 139 5.63 -10.38 19.82
C CYS A 139 6.67 -10.68 20.92
N ILE A 140 6.62 -9.96 22.05
CA ILE A 140 7.51 -10.19 23.20
C ILE A 140 7.39 -11.62 23.70
N ARG A 141 6.17 -12.11 23.93
CA ARG A 141 5.93 -13.49 24.39
C ARG A 141 6.45 -14.52 23.40
N SER A 142 6.12 -14.36 22.12
CA SER A 142 6.53 -15.29 21.06
C SER A 142 8.07 -15.39 20.95
N PHE A 143 8.78 -14.27 20.98
CA PHE A 143 10.25 -14.29 20.92
C PHE A 143 10.89 -14.84 22.19
N ARG A 144 10.30 -14.57 23.37
CA ARG A 144 10.78 -15.14 24.63
C ARG A 144 10.62 -16.65 24.66
N GLU A 145 9.46 -17.16 24.23
CA GLU A 145 9.20 -18.60 24.10
C GLU A 145 10.16 -19.24 23.09
N ALA A 146 10.38 -18.61 21.93
CA ALA A 146 11.35 -19.10 20.93
C ALA A 146 12.78 -19.16 21.48
N ALA A 147 13.20 -18.17 22.28
CA ALA A 147 14.52 -18.14 22.89
C ALA A 147 14.70 -19.19 24.01
N LEU A 148 13.63 -19.50 24.74
CA LEU A 148 13.63 -20.50 25.82
C LEU A 148 13.31 -21.92 25.35
N SER A 149 12.83 -22.08 24.11
CA SER A 149 12.50 -23.37 23.54
C SER A 149 13.75 -24.20 23.25
N SER A 150 13.64 -25.49 23.54
CA SER A 150 14.64 -26.52 23.23
C SER A 150 14.44 -27.16 21.84
N ASP A 151 13.80 -26.45 20.91
CA ASP A 151 13.54 -26.96 19.56
C ASP A 151 14.88 -27.26 18.82
N PRO A 152 15.01 -28.42 18.15
CA PRO A 152 16.18 -28.78 17.33
C PRO A 152 16.57 -27.74 16.27
N LYS A 153 15.64 -26.85 15.90
CA LYS A 153 15.87 -25.69 15.02
C LYS A 153 16.69 -24.57 15.67
N PHE A 154 16.78 -24.52 17.00
CA PHE A 154 17.47 -23.46 17.75
C PHE A 154 18.64 -23.98 18.59
N GLU A 155 18.98 -25.27 18.51
CA GLU A 155 20.14 -25.85 19.22
C GLU A 155 21.48 -25.29 18.75
N HIS A 156 21.59 -24.83 17.50
CA HIS A 156 22.82 -24.24 16.96
C HIS A 156 23.02 -22.76 17.32
N ILE A 157 22.03 -22.14 17.97
CA ILE A 157 22.11 -20.74 18.41
C ILE A 157 22.79 -20.72 19.76
N ASP A 158 23.87 -19.94 19.86
CA ASP A 158 24.63 -19.78 21.09
C ASP A 158 23.74 -19.25 22.23
N ILE A 159 23.97 -19.77 23.44
CA ILE A 159 23.21 -19.42 24.64
C ILE A 159 23.30 -17.91 24.91
N SER A 160 24.44 -17.28 24.60
CA SER A 160 24.63 -15.82 24.69
C SER A 160 23.69 -15.05 23.76
N GLU A 161 23.43 -15.57 22.56
CA GLU A 161 22.50 -14.92 21.61
C GLU A 161 21.05 -15.09 22.03
N LYS A 162 20.67 -16.27 22.55
CA LYS A 162 19.35 -16.49 23.17
C LYS A 162 19.13 -15.54 24.35
N GLN A 163 20.14 -15.35 25.19
CA GLN A 163 20.05 -14.43 26.32
C GLN A 163 19.89 -12.96 25.88
N LYS A 164 20.53 -12.54 24.78
CA LYS A 164 20.31 -11.20 24.20
C LYS A 164 18.86 -10.98 23.78
N VAL A 165 18.23 -11.97 23.15
CA VAL A 165 16.80 -11.92 22.78
C VAL A 165 15.92 -11.76 24.02
N VAL A 166 16.18 -12.54 25.08
CA VAL A 166 15.42 -12.44 26.34
C VAL A 166 15.61 -11.07 27.01
N ASN A 167 16.82 -10.53 27.00
CA ASN A 167 17.11 -9.21 27.57
C ASN A 167 16.40 -8.09 26.79
N GLU A 168 16.43 -8.13 25.45
CA GLU A 168 15.73 -7.15 24.61
C GLU A 168 14.20 -7.24 24.80
N CYS A 169 13.64 -8.45 24.89
CA CYS A 169 12.23 -8.67 25.19
C CYS A 169 11.84 -8.08 26.56
N SER A 170 12.67 -8.28 27.58
CA SER A 170 12.45 -7.74 28.93
C SER A 170 12.54 -6.20 28.95
N GLY A 171 13.47 -5.62 28.17
CA GLY A 171 13.58 -4.17 27.98
C GLY A 171 12.36 -3.57 27.27
N ALA A 172 11.85 -4.25 26.23
CA ALA A 172 10.63 -3.83 25.54
C ALA A 172 9.38 -3.91 26.43
N GLU A 173 9.28 -4.95 27.27
CA GLU A 173 8.20 -5.13 28.25
C GLU A 173 8.23 -4.02 29.32
N THR A 174 9.41 -3.72 29.86
CA THR A 174 9.59 -2.64 30.85
C THR A 174 9.21 -1.29 30.25
N TRP A 175 9.69 -0.99 29.03
CA TRP A 175 9.34 0.25 28.32
C TRP A 175 7.84 0.38 28.10
N LEU A 176 7.17 -0.70 27.67
CA LEU A 176 5.72 -0.71 27.43
C LEU A 176 4.96 -0.42 28.72
N HIS A 177 5.38 -1.04 29.83
CA HIS A 177 4.79 -0.83 31.14
C HIS A 177 4.96 0.61 31.64
N GLU A 178 6.18 1.16 31.57
CA GLU A 178 6.46 2.55 31.95
C GLU A 178 5.64 3.56 31.12
N LYS A 179 5.57 3.35 29.80
CA LYS A 179 4.80 4.22 28.91
C LYS A 179 3.30 4.11 29.13
N LYS A 180 2.81 2.91 29.42
CA LYS A 180 1.41 2.71 29.81
C LYS A 180 1.09 3.45 31.10
N GLN A 181 1.95 3.37 32.12
CA GLN A 181 1.76 4.13 33.36
C GLN A 181 1.75 5.64 33.15
N GLN A 182 2.64 6.17 32.30
CA GLN A 182 2.63 7.59 31.91
C GLN A 182 1.32 7.98 31.24
N GLN A 183 0.77 7.11 30.37
CA GLN A 183 -0.50 7.35 29.69
C GLN A 183 -1.70 7.28 30.64
N ASP A 184 -1.72 6.31 31.56
CA ASP A 184 -2.80 6.12 32.53
C ASP A 184 -2.88 7.27 33.56
N ALA A 185 -1.77 7.98 33.77
CA ALA A 185 -1.74 9.19 34.61
C ALA A 185 -2.31 10.44 33.94
N LEU A 186 -2.50 10.44 32.61
CA LEU A 186 -3.01 11.58 31.86
C LEU A 186 -4.54 11.50 31.69
N PRO A 187 -5.25 12.64 31.71
CA PRO A 187 -6.65 12.66 31.38
C PRO A 187 -6.87 12.36 29.89
N LYS A 188 -8.02 11.80 29.54
CA LYS A 188 -8.35 11.39 28.15
C LYS A 188 -8.30 12.52 27.11
N HIS A 189 -8.50 13.76 27.55
CA HIS A 189 -8.46 14.95 26.69
C HIS A 189 -7.07 15.60 26.57
N ALA A 190 -6.08 15.15 27.35
CA ALA A 190 -4.70 15.59 27.17
C ALA A 190 -4.04 14.85 26.01
N ASP A 191 -2.96 15.44 25.50
CA ASP A 191 -2.21 14.82 24.42
C ASP A 191 -1.54 13.51 24.91
N PRO A 192 -1.67 12.41 24.14
CA PRO A 192 -1.24 11.10 24.58
C PRO A 192 0.28 10.99 24.72
N ALA A 193 0.75 10.46 25.85
CA ALA A 193 2.16 10.18 26.11
C ALA A 193 2.66 8.89 25.43
N LEU A 194 1.75 7.99 25.07
CA LEU A 194 2.05 6.76 24.35
C LEU A 194 1.29 6.74 23.02
N LEU A 195 2.02 7.06 21.94
CA LEU A 195 1.51 7.02 20.59
C LEU A 195 1.56 5.60 20.02
N VAL A 196 0.55 5.24 19.24
CA VAL A 196 0.48 3.97 18.49
C VAL A 196 1.66 3.83 17.54
N SER A 197 2.10 4.94 16.93
CA SER A 197 3.27 4.94 16.05
C SER A 197 4.57 4.53 16.76
N ASP A 198 4.73 4.88 18.04
CA ASP A 198 5.91 4.51 18.83
C ASP A 198 5.86 3.05 19.24
N ILE A 199 4.67 2.53 19.59
CA ILE A 199 4.46 1.10 19.85
C ILE A 199 4.81 0.28 18.62
N LYS A 200 4.31 0.68 17.44
CA LYS A 200 4.60 0.02 16.16
C LYS A 200 6.10 0.02 15.84
N LYS A 201 6.78 1.17 15.98
CA LYS A 201 8.24 1.26 15.80
C LYS A 201 9.00 0.34 16.76
N LYS A 202 8.59 0.28 18.04
CA LYS A 202 9.22 -0.60 19.02
C LYS A 202 9.00 -2.06 18.69
N ALA A 203 7.80 -2.44 18.24
CA ALA A 203 7.49 -3.79 17.77
C ALA A 203 8.34 -4.19 16.56
N GLU A 204 8.46 -3.31 15.56
CA GLU A 204 9.32 -3.56 14.40
C GLU A 204 10.80 -3.70 14.76
N ALA A 205 11.30 -2.86 15.68
CA ALA A 205 12.68 -2.94 16.14
C ALA A 205 12.96 -4.27 16.85
N LEU A 206 12.05 -4.68 17.74
CA LEU A 206 12.13 -5.98 18.42
C LEU A 206 12.06 -7.14 17.42
N ASP A 207 11.13 -7.08 16.48
CA ASP A 207 10.96 -8.10 15.44
C ASP A 207 12.21 -8.27 14.56
N ARG A 208 12.77 -7.16 14.08
CA ARG A 208 14.02 -7.17 13.29
C ARG A 208 15.19 -7.75 14.10
N PHE A 209 15.34 -7.33 15.36
CA PHE A 209 16.42 -7.81 16.23
C PHE A 209 16.28 -9.31 16.51
N CYS A 210 15.11 -9.75 16.98
CA CYS A 210 14.86 -11.14 17.34
C CYS A 210 14.95 -12.07 16.13
N LYS A 211 14.40 -11.69 14.97
CA LYS A 211 14.54 -12.47 13.73
C LYS A 211 15.99 -12.62 13.32
N SER A 212 16.80 -11.54 13.39
CA SER A 212 18.23 -11.62 13.02
C SER A 212 19.04 -12.65 13.81
N ILE A 213 18.60 -13.01 15.01
CA ILE A 213 19.24 -13.99 15.89
C ILE A 213 18.59 -15.37 15.71
N VAL A 214 17.26 -15.43 15.75
CA VAL A 214 16.49 -16.68 15.76
C VAL A 214 16.43 -17.35 14.38
N THR A 215 16.60 -16.61 13.28
CA THR A 215 16.61 -17.16 11.92
C THR A 215 18.00 -17.39 11.35
N LYS A 216 19.07 -17.32 12.15
CA LYS A 216 20.42 -17.62 11.65
C LYS A 216 20.47 -19.05 11.11
N PRO A 217 20.88 -19.26 9.84
CA PRO A 217 20.94 -20.60 9.25
C PRO A 217 22.00 -21.47 9.94
N LYS A 218 21.74 -22.78 9.99
CA LYS A 218 22.72 -23.78 10.49
C LYS A 218 24.04 -23.59 9.72
N PRO A 219 25.20 -23.50 10.41
CA PRO A 219 26.49 -23.52 9.75
C PRO A 219 26.59 -24.77 8.88
N ALA A 220 26.94 -24.60 7.59
CA ALA A 220 27.12 -25.72 6.70
C ALA A 220 28.14 -26.70 7.31
N PRO A 221 27.90 -28.03 7.26
CA PRO A 221 28.84 -29.00 7.78
C PRO A 221 30.18 -28.80 7.09
N LYS A 222 31.24 -28.58 7.88
CA LYS A 222 32.61 -28.49 7.36
C LYS A 222 32.89 -29.75 6.52
N PRO A 223 33.45 -29.63 5.30
CA PRO A 223 33.93 -30.78 4.56
C PRO A 223 34.88 -31.56 5.46
N GLN A 224 34.54 -32.81 5.79
CA GLN A 224 35.46 -33.70 6.47
C GLN A 224 36.64 -33.90 5.51
N THR A 225 37.80 -33.38 5.88
CA THR A 225 39.08 -33.78 5.32
C THR A 225 39.21 -35.29 5.49
N PRO A 226 39.37 -36.08 4.41
CA PRO A 226 39.57 -37.52 4.55
C PRO A 226 40.88 -37.80 5.30
N PRO A 227 40.91 -38.80 6.19
CA PRO A 227 42.09 -39.12 6.98
C PRO A 227 43.25 -39.68 6.12
N PRO A 228 44.52 -39.53 6.55
CA PRO A 228 45.70 -39.92 5.78
C PRO A 228 45.84 -41.45 5.63
N ALA A 229 46.29 -41.88 4.45
CA ALA A 229 46.52 -43.28 4.09
C ALA A 229 47.70 -43.91 4.85
N GLU A 230 47.50 -45.14 5.36
CA GLU A 230 48.57 -46.07 5.71
C GLU A 230 48.75 -47.14 4.62
N THR A 231 50.02 -47.49 4.45
CA THR A 231 50.68 -48.14 3.32
C THR A 231 50.44 -49.65 3.17
N SER A 232 50.40 -50.12 1.92
CA SER A 232 50.83 -51.48 1.53
C SER A 232 51.35 -51.47 0.08
N PRO A 233 52.60 -51.90 -0.19
CA PRO A 233 53.11 -52.17 -1.54
C PRO A 233 53.33 -53.69 -1.77
N PRO A 234 53.82 -54.16 -2.93
CA PRO A 234 53.47 -53.81 -4.32
C PRO A 234 53.30 -55.07 -5.22
N GLN A 235 52.48 -55.04 -6.28
CA GLN A 235 52.76 -55.78 -7.53
C GLN A 235 52.21 -55.04 -8.77
N THR A 236 53.15 -54.57 -9.59
CA THR A 236 53.08 -54.14 -10.99
C THR A 236 53.26 -55.34 -11.94
N PRO A 237 53.15 -55.21 -13.28
CA PRO A 237 52.20 -54.44 -14.09
C PRO A 237 51.77 -55.27 -15.36
N GLU A 238 51.30 -54.56 -16.39
CA GLU A 238 51.07 -54.98 -17.80
C GLU A 238 49.65 -55.46 -18.13
N GLN A 239 48.97 -54.95 -19.15
CA GLN A 239 49.41 -54.14 -20.29
C GLN A 239 48.18 -53.44 -20.93
N GLN A 240 48.38 -52.18 -21.31
CA GLN A 240 47.64 -51.42 -22.35
C GLN A 240 47.82 -52.14 -23.73
N PRO A 241 47.19 -51.78 -24.86
CA PRO A 241 46.37 -50.58 -25.09
C PRO A 241 45.20 -50.71 -26.10
N ASP A 242 44.52 -49.56 -26.21
CA ASP A 242 44.00 -48.89 -27.41
C ASP A 242 43.03 -49.56 -28.40
N GLY A 243 42.02 -48.77 -28.76
CA GLY A 243 41.33 -48.92 -30.04
C GLY A 243 39.88 -48.44 -30.04
N ALA A 244 39.70 -47.12 -30.08
CA ALA A 244 38.44 -46.41 -30.22
C ALA A 244 37.50 -46.93 -31.34
N THR A 245 36.18 -46.86 -31.15
CA THR A 245 35.27 -46.10 -32.05
C THR A 245 33.84 -45.98 -31.51
N GLU A 246 33.20 -44.93 -32.00
CA GLU A 246 31.91 -44.31 -31.69
C GLU A 246 30.64 -45.18 -31.76
N ALA A 247 29.66 -44.68 -30.99
CA ALA A 247 28.23 -44.55 -31.28
C ALA A 247 27.40 -45.79 -31.64
N SER A 248 26.45 -46.13 -30.77
CA SER A 248 25.01 -46.04 -31.10
C SER A 248 24.14 -46.45 -29.89
N GLU A 249 23.07 -45.68 -29.70
CA GLU A 249 21.83 -45.91 -28.93
C GLU A 249 21.15 -47.29 -29.21
N PRO A 250 20.04 -47.72 -28.54
CA PRO A 250 19.02 -46.92 -27.83
C PRO A 250 18.36 -47.50 -26.55
N ALA A 251 17.42 -46.68 -26.03
CA ALA A 251 16.21 -46.98 -25.24
C ALA A 251 16.42 -47.26 -23.73
N SER A 252 15.60 -46.78 -22.79
CA SER A 252 14.20 -46.31 -22.82
C SER A 252 13.86 -45.57 -21.50
N GLU A 253 12.76 -44.78 -21.54
CA GLU A 253 11.93 -44.24 -20.43
C GLU A 253 12.57 -43.17 -19.50
N GLY A 254 11.95 -42.01 -19.23
CA GLY A 254 10.64 -41.47 -19.57
C GLY A 254 10.36 -40.22 -18.70
N GLY A 255 9.56 -39.28 -19.23
CA GLY A 255 8.86 -38.26 -18.44
C GLY A 255 9.43 -36.84 -18.49
N ALA A 256 9.06 -36.06 -19.51
CA ALA A 256 9.23 -34.60 -19.58
C ALA A 256 7.88 -33.90 -19.39
N TRP A 257 7.89 -32.77 -18.67
CA TRP A 257 6.79 -31.81 -18.57
C TRP A 257 6.98 -30.70 -19.60
N GLU A 258 5.97 -30.44 -20.42
CA GLU A 258 5.78 -29.17 -21.13
C GLU A 258 4.29 -28.78 -21.09
N GLN A 259 4.03 -27.50 -20.82
CA GLN A 259 2.75 -26.82 -21.07
C GLN A 259 3.01 -25.69 -22.07
N PRO A 260 2.16 -25.57 -23.09
CA PRO A 260 1.58 -24.29 -23.50
C PRO A 260 0.04 -24.46 -23.55
N ALA A 261 -0.85 -23.50 -23.80
CA ALA A 261 -0.79 -22.18 -24.40
C ALA A 261 -2.03 -21.38 -23.93
N ALA A 262 -2.03 -20.09 -24.23
CA ALA A 262 -3.15 -19.17 -24.08
C ALA A 262 -4.33 -19.50 -25.03
N GLU A 263 -5.56 -19.33 -24.55
CA GLU A 263 -6.77 -19.29 -25.38
C GLU A 263 -7.48 -17.94 -25.27
N GLN A 264 -7.87 -17.49 -26.46
CA GLN A 264 -8.58 -16.26 -26.80
C GLN A 264 -10.09 -16.41 -26.53
N MET A 265 -10.75 -15.34 -26.11
CA MET A 265 -12.22 -15.24 -26.12
C MET A 265 -12.68 -14.85 -27.52
N ASP A 266 -13.50 -15.71 -28.12
CA ASP A 266 -14.28 -15.39 -29.31
C ASP A 266 -15.75 -15.21 -28.93
N THR A 267 -16.35 -14.16 -29.46
CA THR A 267 -17.73 -13.71 -29.24
C THR A 267 -18.61 -14.26 -30.36
N ASP A 268 -19.69 -14.95 -30.03
CA ASP A 268 -20.74 -15.24 -31.01
C ASP A 268 -22.13 -15.13 -30.37
N GLU A 269 -22.93 -14.21 -30.90
CA GLU A 269 -24.39 -14.18 -30.85
C GLU A 269 -24.83 -13.90 -32.30
N PRO A 270 -25.78 -14.67 -32.87
CA PRO A 270 -27.15 -14.15 -33.00
C PRO A 270 -28.27 -15.22 -33.03
N ASP A 271 -29.48 -14.89 -32.56
CA ASP A 271 -30.70 -14.74 -33.39
C ASP A 271 -31.95 -14.37 -32.53
N PRO A 272 -32.95 -13.65 -33.09
CA PRO A 272 -34.11 -13.12 -32.38
C PRO A 272 -35.34 -14.04 -32.46
N SER A 273 -36.37 -13.67 -31.71
CA SER A 273 -37.77 -14.14 -31.76
C SER A 273 -38.20 -15.12 -30.67
N SER A 274 -38.77 -14.58 -29.59
CA SER A 274 -40.11 -14.96 -29.09
C SER A 274 -40.54 -14.05 -27.93
N ALA A 275 -41.80 -13.58 -28.04
CA ALA A 275 -42.62 -12.79 -27.12
C ALA A 275 -42.46 -11.26 -27.14
#